data_AF-A0A4V1SJU7-F1
#
_entry.id   AF-A0A4V1SJU7-F1
#
_cell.length_a   1.000
_cell.length_b   1.000
_cell.length_c   1.000
_cell.angle_alpha   90.00
_cell.angle_beta   90.00
_cell.angle_gamma   90.00
#
_symmetry.space_group_name_H-M   'P 1'
#
loop_
_entity.id
_entity.type
_entity.pdbx_description
1 polymer ?
#
loop_
_entity_poly.entity_id
_entity_poly.type
_entity_poly.pdbx_seq_one_letter_code
_entity_poly.pdbx_strand_id
1 'polypeptide(L)'
;ADNGSINQHWRLQPWGDYYARASTGKYICVENMGSTNGSPIIQYSWENNPWFKWRFENVTNGHLRASSLNALTRVLCVVNGTSVNGEDCHLWDYLPANPGDQKLRILPKTNGTFKFYFVHDGMSWDIPGGNAANNVRLEQYPNNGNVWQDFLLERAP
;
A
#
# COMPACT_ATOMS: atom_id res chain seq x y z
N ALA A 1 -33.44 13.39 -8.15
CA ALA A 1 -32.89 13.08 -9.48
C ALA A 1 -31.38 12.94 -9.32
N ASP A 2 -30.81 11.86 -9.86
CA ASP A 2 -29.37 11.78 -10.12
C ASP A 2 -29.03 12.90 -11.10
N ASN A 3 -28.12 13.80 -10.71
CA ASN A 3 -27.72 14.94 -11.51
C ASN A 3 -26.24 14.89 -11.90
N GLY A 4 -25.56 13.77 -11.65
CA GLY A 4 -24.16 13.56 -12.02
C GLY A 4 -23.18 14.56 -11.39
N SER A 5 -23.61 15.27 -10.34
CA SER A 5 -22.74 16.20 -9.62
C SER A 5 -21.72 15.44 -8.78
N ILE A 6 -20.53 16.02 -8.57
CA ILE A 6 -19.46 15.38 -7.80
C ILE A 6 -19.90 14.95 -6.39
N ASN A 7 -20.86 15.65 -5.77
CA ASN A 7 -21.44 15.30 -4.48
C ASN A 7 -22.34 14.04 -4.51
N GLN A 8 -22.52 13.40 -5.66
CA GLN A 8 -23.21 12.12 -5.83
C GLN A 8 -22.24 10.98 -6.21
N HIS A 9 -20.96 11.29 -6.43
CA HIS A 9 -19.93 10.29 -6.70
C HIS A 9 -19.34 9.79 -5.38
N TRP A 10 -19.74 8.58 -4.98
CA TRP A 10 -19.15 7.88 -3.85
C TRP A 10 -18.08 6.89 -4.34
N ARG A 11 -17.07 6.67 -3.51
CA ARG A 11 -16.02 5.68 -3.77
C ARG A 11 -15.92 4.75 -2.59
N LEU A 12 -15.99 3.46 -2.86
CA LEU A 12 -15.67 2.44 -1.87
C LEU A 12 -14.15 2.41 -1.66
N GLN A 13 -13.77 2.37 -0.39
CA GLN A 13 -12.38 2.27 0.03
C GLN A 13 -12.22 1.11 1.01
N PRO A 14 -11.08 0.42 1.01
CA PRO A 14 -10.80 -0.57 2.04
C PRO A 14 -10.73 0.10 3.41
N TRP A 15 -11.32 -0.55 4.42
CA TRP A 15 -11.31 -0.11 5.82
C TRP A 15 -11.16 -1.31 6.74
N GLY A 16 -10.23 -1.25 7.68
CA GLY A 16 -9.90 -2.34 8.61
C GLY A 16 -8.75 -3.20 8.10
N ASP A 17 -8.74 -4.46 8.53
CA ASP A 17 -7.57 -5.33 8.38
C ASP A 17 -7.66 -6.24 7.16
N TYR A 18 -6.56 -6.32 6.41
CA TYR A 18 -6.47 -7.09 5.17
C TYR A 18 -5.08 -7.70 4.99
N TYR A 19 -5.03 -8.77 4.22
CA TYR A 19 -3.84 -9.16 3.47
C TYR A 19 -3.82 -8.43 2.13
N ALA A 20 -2.62 -8.06 1.66
CA ALA A 20 -2.41 -7.56 0.31
C ALA A 20 -1.65 -8.61 -0.50
N ARG A 21 -2.27 -9.12 -1.56
CA ARG A 21 -1.70 -10.15 -2.43
C ARG A 21 -1.33 -9.56 -3.78
N ALA A 22 -0.08 -9.79 -4.19
CA ALA A 22 0.45 -9.35 -5.47
C ALA A 22 0.02 -10.27 -6.62
N SER A 23 0.17 -9.80 -7.86
CA SER A 23 -0.04 -10.61 -9.07
C SER A 23 0.92 -11.81 -9.19
N THR A 24 2.05 -11.79 -8.48
CA THR A 24 2.98 -12.93 -8.34
C THR A 24 2.40 -14.08 -7.50
N GLY A 25 1.25 -13.87 -6.85
CA GLY A 25 0.64 -14.80 -5.92
C GLY A 25 1.17 -14.71 -4.49
N LYS A 26 2.21 -13.89 -4.26
CA LYS A 26 2.81 -13.62 -2.95
C LYS A 26 2.09 -12.52 -2.19
N TYR A 27 2.40 -12.40 -0.91
CA TYR A 27 1.77 -11.43 -0.01
C TYR A 27 2.75 -10.36 0.42
N ILE A 28 2.24 -9.16 0.56
CA ILE A 28 3.03 -8.02 1.00
C ILE A 28 3.11 -8.03 2.51
N CYS A 29 4.33 -7.98 3.04
CA CYS A 29 4.60 -8.07 4.45
C CYS A 29 5.83 -7.25 4.84
N VAL A 30 6.04 -7.09 6.14
CA VAL A 30 7.26 -6.48 6.68
C VAL A 30 8.31 -7.57 6.87
N GLU A 31 9.52 -7.35 6.36
CA GLU A 31 10.61 -8.33 6.40
C GLU A 31 10.97 -8.70 7.85
N ASN A 32 11.22 -9.99 8.11
CA ASN A 32 11.76 -10.51 9.37
C ASN A 32 11.02 -10.02 10.64
N MET A 33 9.68 -9.89 10.59
CA MET A 33 8.87 -9.41 11.71
C MET A 33 9.24 -7.98 12.16
N GLY A 34 9.78 -7.17 11.24
CA GLY A 34 10.21 -5.81 11.53
C GLY A 34 9.10 -4.97 12.17
N SER A 35 9.49 -4.15 13.14
CA SER A 35 8.57 -3.28 13.89
C SER A 35 9.13 -1.87 14.12
N THR A 36 10.30 -1.57 13.57
CA THR A 36 11.02 -0.29 13.73
C THR A 36 10.99 0.54 12.45
N ASN A 37 11.31 1.82 12.58
CA ASN A 37 11.52 2.70 11.43
C ASN A 37 12.64 2.15 10.54
N GLY A 38 12.38 2.07 9.24
CA GLY A 38 13.30 1.46 8.29
C GLY A 38 13.06 -0.02 8.02
N SER A 39 12.12 -0.69 8.71
CA SER A 39 11.81 -2.10 8.42
C SER A 39 11.35 -2.24 6.96
N PRO A 40 12.02 -3.09 6.14
CA PRO A 40 11.68 -3.23 4.72
C PRO A 40 10.28 -3.80 4.51
N ILE A 41 9.61 -3.33 3.46
CA ILE A 41 8.34 -3.90 3.00
C ILE A 41 8.62 -4.71 1.76
N ILE A 42 8.31 -6.00 1.82
CA ILE A 42 8.67 -7.00 0.82
C ILE A 42 7.44 -7.77 0.36
N GLN A 43 7.58 -8.55 -0.71
CA GLN A 43 6.71 -9.69 -0.94
C GLN A 43 7.33 -10.98 -0.41
N TYR A 44 6.49 -11.88 0.10
CA TYR A 44 6.90 -13.19 0.57
C TYR A 44 5.81 -14.24 0.34
N SER A 45 6.20 -15.52 0.32
CA SER A 45 5.25 -16.63 0.38
C SER A 45 4.33 -16.46 1.59
N TRP A 46 3.05 -16.78 1.43
CA TRP A 46 2.05 -16.49 2.47
C TRP A 46 2.38 -17.16 3.81
N GLU A 47 2.18 -16.40 4.89
CA GLU A 47 2.14 -16.91 6.26
C GLU A 47 1.02 -16.20 7.04
N ASN A 48 0.48 -16.85 8.06
CA ASN A 48 -0.56 -16.26 8.91
C ASN A 48 0.04 -15.54 10.13
N ASN A 49 0.68 -14.40 9.86
CA ASN A 49 1.41 -13.64 10.88
C ASN A 49 0.99 -12.16 10.90
N PRO A 50 1.14 -11.42 12.04
CA PRO A 50 0.74 -10.01 12.12
C PRO A 50 1.42 -9.10 11.09
N TRP A 51 2.68 -9.36 10.73
CA TRP A 51 3.43 -8.54 9.77
C TRP A 51 3.02 -8.75 8.30
N PHE A 52 2.14 -9.72 8.01
CA PHE A 52 1.48 -9.89 6.70
C PHE A 52 0.16 -9.13 6.58
N LYS A 53 -0.33 -8.55 7.68
CA LYS A 53 -1.63 -7.91 7.74
C LYS A 53 -1.47 -6.39 7.81
N TRP A 54 -2.31 -5.70 7.07
CA TRP A 54 -2.33 -4.25 6.93
C TRP A 54 -3.67 -3.70 7.38
N ARG A 55 -3.63 -2.71 8.27
CA ARG A 55 -4.79 -1.94 8.70
C ARG A 55 -4.92 -0.69 7.82
N PHE A 56 -6.03 -0.57 7.11
CA PHE A 56 -6.38 0.62 6.35
C PHE A 56 -7.34 1.49 7.15
N GLU A 57 -6.94 2.74 7.37
CA GLU A 57 -7.74 3.75 8.10
C GLU A 57 -7.74 5.07 7.34
N ASN A 58 -8.86 5.79 7.39
CA ASN A 58 -8.95 7.12 6.82
C ASN A 58 -8.11 8.12 7.60
N VAL A 59 -7.49 9.02 6.84
CA VAL A 59 -6.78 10.17 7.37
C VAL A 59 -7.61 11.42 7.14
N THR A 60 -7.61 11.96 5.92
CA THR A 60 -8.36 13.16 5.52
C THR A 60 -8.50 13.16 4.00
N ASN A 61 -9.51 13.84 3.45
CA ASN A 61 -9.69 14.02 2.00
C ASN A 61 -9.72 12.71 1.19
N GLY A 62 -10.24 11.64 1.78
CA GLY A 62 -10.30 10.32 1.15
C GLY A 62 -8.93 9.62 1.02
N HIS A 63 -7.89 10.11 1.69
CA HIS A 63 -6.61 9.42 1.79
C HIS A 63 -6.63 8.43 2.94
N LEU A 64 -5.92 7.33 2.74
CA LEU A 64 -5.77 6.26 3.72
C LEU A 64 -4.32 6.18 4.19
N ARG A 65 -4.12 5.65 5.39
CA ARG A 65 -2.83 5.09 5.82
C ARG A 65 -2.92 3.57 5.80
N ALA A 66 -1.78 2.90 5.63
CA ALA A 66 -1.65 1.45 5.73
C ALA A 66 -0.68 1.10 6.84
N SER A 67 -1.19 0.74 8.02
CA SER A 67 -0.36 0.35 9.17
C SER A 67 -0.11 -1.16 9.18
N SER A 68 1.09 -1.60 9.55
CA SER A 68 1.32 -3.02 9.80
C SER A 68 0.67 -3.42 11.13
N LEU A 69 -0.02 -4.56 11.19
CA LEU A 69 -0.55 -5.06 12.46
C LEU A 69 0.55 -5.48 13.46
N ASN A 70 1.78 -5.66 12.99
CA ASN A 70 2.95 -5.88 13.87
C ASN A 70 3.51 -4.59 14.47
N ALA A 71 3.10 -3.42 13.97
CA ALA A 71 3.55 -2.10 14.41
C ALA A 71 2.50 -1.03 14.06
N LEU A 72 1.37 -1.00 14.76
CA LEU A 72 0.22 -0.15 14.40
C LEU A 72 0.51 1.37 14.36
N THR A 73 1.56 1.83 15.06
CA THR A 73 2.01 3.22 15.04
C THR A 73 2.83 3.58 13.80
N ARG A 74 3.15 2.59 12.96
CA ARG A 74 3.98 2.72 11.75
C ARG A 74 3.21 2.34 10.50
N VAL A 75 3.52 3.01 9.41
CA VAL A 75 2.80 2.92 8.14
C VAL A 75 3.75 2.65 6.98
N LEU A 76 3.19 2.15 5.88
CA LEU A 76 3.83 2.18 4.57
C LEU A 76 4.27 3.62 4.23
N CYS A 77 5.56 3.78 3.95
CA CYS A 77 6.21 5.04 3.64
C CYS A 77 7.23 4.84 2.52
N VAL A 78 7.34 5.81 1.61
CA VAL A 78 8.45 5.90 0.66
C VAL A 78 9.69 6.38 1.41
N VAL A 79 10.83 5.72 1.19
CA VAL A 79 12.09 6.09 1.86
C VAL A 79 12.44 7.54 1.53
N ASN A 80 12.70 8.34 2.56
CA ASN A 80 13.02 9.77 2.48
C ASN A 80 11.98 10.66 1.77
N GLY A 81 10.79 10.13 1.44
CA GLY A 81 9.76 10.86 0.69
C GLY A 81 10.23 11.38 -0.66
N THR A 82 11.15 10.69 -1.34
CA THR A 82 11.66 11.13 -2.65
C THR A 82 10.57 10.99 -3.73
N SER A 83 10.80 11.60 -4.89
CA SER A 83 10.02 11.33 -6.12
C SER A 83 10.87 10.61 -7.17
N VAL A 84 11.84 9.82 -6.71
CA VAL A 84 12.70 9.02 -7.58
C VAL A 84 11.97 7.73 -7.94
N ASN A 85 11.94 7.40 -9.22
CA ASN A 85 11.42 6.12 -9.69
C ASN A 85 12.24 4.97 -9.11
N GLY A 86 11.57 3.98 -8.54
CA GLY A 86 12.22 2.83 -7.93
C GLY A 86 12.74 3.09 -6.52
N GLU A 87 12.32 4.19 -5.87
CA GLU A 87 12.62 4.38 -4.46
C GLU A 87 11.88 3.32 -3.63
N ASP A 88 12.62 2.70 -2.72
CA ASP A 88 12.11 1.66 -1.85
C ASP A 88 11.03 2.16 -0.88
N CYS A 89 10.19 1.22 -0.44
CA CYS A 89 9.24 1.42 0.64
C CYS A 89 9.74 0.80 1.97
N HIS A 90 9.31 1.37 3.09
CA HIS A 90 9.59 0.85 4.44
C HIS A 90 8.46 1.17 5.43
N LEU A 91 8.53 0.61 6.63
CA LEU A 91 7.78 1.14 7.75
C LEU A 91 8.41 2.40 8.31
N TRP A 92 7.57 3.38 8.60
CA TRP A 92 7.97 4.58 9.34
C TRP A 92 6.87 5.01 10.31
N ASP A 93 7.24 5.66 11.41
CA ASP A 93 6.29 6.25 12.34
C ASP A 93 5.34 7.18 11.60
N TYR A 94 4.05 7.01 11.87
CA TYR A 94 3.03 7.82 11.22
C TYR A 94 3.09 9.27 11.72
N LEU A 95 3.27 10.19 10.79
CA LEU A 95 3.30 11.63 11.05
C LEU A 95 2.04 12.25 10.42
N PRO A 96 1.02 12.68 11.20
CA PRO A 96 -0.22 13.24 10.64
C PRO A 96 0.01 14.42 9.67
N ALA A 97 1.02 15.25 9.97
CA ALA A 97 1.43 16.41 9.17
C ALA A 97 2.32 16.05 7.95
N ASN A 98 2.62 14.77 7.72
CA ASN A 98 3.43 14.30 6.59
C ASN A 98 2.84 14.78 5.23
N PRO A 99 3.70 15.21 4.28
CA PRO A 99 3.26 15.80 3.01
C PRO A 99 2.56 14.82 2.06
N GLY A 100 2.72 13.51 2.22
CA GLY A 100 1.94 12.53 1.46
C GLY A 100 2.61 11.19 1.16
N ASP A 101 3.91 11.05 1.44
CA ASP A 101 4.69 9.82 1.26
C ASP A 101 4.26 8.68 2.19
N GLN A 102 3.46 9.01 3.22
CA GLN A 102 2.82 8.07 4.15
C GLN A 102 1.31 7.91 3.94
N LYS A 103 0.76 8.53 2.88
CA LYS A 103 -0.68 8.64 2.62
C LYS A 103 -1.00 8.07 1.23
N LEU A 104 -2.10 7.35 1.14
CA LEU A 104 -2.43 6.55 -0.04
C LEU A 104 -3.79 6.94 -0.62
N ARG A 105 -3.87 6.96 -1.95
CA ARG A 105 -5.12 6.84 -2.70
C ARG A 105 -5.23 5.41 -3.22
N ILE A 106 -6.27 4.67 -2.82
CA ILE A 106 -6.43 3.24 -3.19
C ILE A 106 -7.59 3.06 -4.17
N LEU A 107 -7.30 2.89 -5.47
CA LEU A 107 -8.29 2.84 -6.56
C LEU A 107 -8.71 1.39 -6.85
N PRO A 108 -10.01 1.04 -6.79
CA PRO A 108 -10.47 -0.25 -7.27
C PRO A 108 -10.41 -0.33 -8.80
N LYS A 109 -10.13 -1.53 -9.32
CA LYS A 109 -10.18 -1.86 -10.74
C LYS A 109 -11.37 -2.79 -11.04
N THR A 110 -11.76 -2.86 -12.31
CA THR A 110 -12.89 -3.69 -12.77
C THR A 110 -12.67 -5.19 -12.60
N ASN A 111 -11.42 -5.63 -12.48
CA ASN A 111 -11.04 -7.02 -12.23
C ASN A 111 -10.98 -7.38 -10.73
N GLY A 112 -11.40 -6.48 -9.84
CA GLY A 112 -11.43 -6.70 -8.39
C GLY A 112 -10.10 -6.47 -7.66
N THR A 113 -9.03 -6.09 -8.36
CA THR A 113 -7.78 -5.65 -7.71
C THR A 113 -7.79 -4.15 -7.43
N PHE A 114 -6.76 -3.68 -6.73
CA PHE A 114 -6.60 -2.29 -6.33
C PHE A 114 -5.23 -1.76 -6.75
N LYS A 115 -5.17 -0.49 -7.15
CA LYS A 115 -3.92 0.26 -7.30
C LYS A 115 -3.75 1.22 -6.13
N PHE A 116 -2.52 1.36 -5.67
CA PHE A 116 -2.14 2.20 -4.53
C PHE A 116 -1.26 3.31 -5.06
N TYR A 117 -1.62 4.54 -4.73
CA TYR A 117 -0.86 5.71 -5.15
C TYR A 117 -0.42 6.51 -3.92
N PHE A 118 0.86 6.84 -3.83
CA PHE A 118 1.36 7.76 -2.82
C PHE A 118 0.84 9.16 -3.10
N VAL A 119 0.43 9.88 -2.06
CA VAL A 119 -0.24 11.18 -2.21
C VAL A 119 0.74 12.29 -2.59
N HIS A 120 2.02 12.19 -2.20
CA HIS A 120 2.99 13.27 -2.41
C HIS A 120 3.34 13.47 -3.89
N ASP A 121 3.42 12.40 -4.68
CA ASP A 121 3.82 12.48 -6.09
C ASP A 121 2.91 11.72 -7.07
N GLY A 122 1.97 10.91 -6.56
CA GLY A 122 1.06 10.14 -7.40
C GLY A 122 1.68 8.90 -8.03
N MET A 123 2.87 8.45 -7.59
CA MET A 123 3.46 7.19 -8.04
C MET A 123 2.73 5.98 -7.44
N SER A 124 2.74 4.88 -8.18
CA SER A 124 2.13 3.62 -7.78
C SER A 124 3.05 2.84 -6.84
N TRP A 125 2.46 2.08 -5.92
CA TRP A 125 3.16 0.99 -5.25
C TRP A 125 3.43 -0.15 -6.23
N ASP A 126 4.69 -0.58 -6.33
CA ASP A 126 5.19 -1.42 -7.42
C ASP A 126 6.09 -2.54 -6.88
N ILE A 127 6.06 -3.69 -7.54
CA ILE A 127 7.06 -4.74 -7.38
C ILE A 127 8.10 -4.58 -8.51
N PRO A 128 9.37 -4.29 -8.17
CA PRO A 128 10.41 -3.98 -9.15
C PRO A 128 10.48 -5.03 -10.27
N GLY A 129 10.16 -4.60 -11.48
CA GLY A 129 10.18 -5.44 -12.69
C GLY A 129 9.28 -6.68 -12.64
N GLY A 130 8.26 -6.70 -11.77
CA GLY A 130 7.40 -7.87 -11.57
C GLY A 130 8.12 -9.10 -10.99
N ASN A 131 9.26 -8.90 -10.32
CA ASN A 131 10.06 -9.99 -9.76
C ASN A 131 9.23 -10.84 -8.77
N ALA A 132 9.16 -12.15 -9.01
CA ALA A 132 8.36 -13.09 -8.22
C ALA A 132 9.16 -13.83 -7.13
N ALA A 133 10.39 -13.41 -6.82
CA ALA A 133 11.15 -13.98 -5.72
C ALA A 133 10.59 -13.57 -4.34
N ASN A 134 10.96 -14.32 -3.31
CA ASN A 134 10.77 -13.88 -1.92
C ASN A 134 11.77 -12.76 -1.60
N ASN A 135 11.42 -11.93 -0.61
CA ASN A 135 12.27 -10.84 -0.11
C ASN A 135 12.57 -9.77 -1.17
N VAL A 136 11.73 -9.66 -2.20
CA VAL A 136 11.76 -8.52 -3.11
C VAL A 136 11.12 -7.35 -2.40
N ARG A 137 11.90 -6.29 -2.17
CA ARG A 137 11.42 -5.03 -1.61
C ARG A 137 10.52 -4.32 -2.62
N LEU A 138 9.44 -3.73 -2.13
CA LEU A 138 8.53 -2.96 -2.98
C LEU A 138 9.02 -1.52 -3.10
N GLU A 139 8.71 -0.92 -4.23
CA GLU A 139 9.14 0.42 -4.61
C GLU A 139 7.95 1.32 -4.93
N GLN A 140 8.20 2.61 -5.09
CA GLN A 140 7.31 3.49 -5.85
C GLN A 140 7.75 3.54 -7.31
N TYR A 141 6.80 3.54 -8.23
CA TYR A 141 7.10 3.69 -9.66
C TYR A 141 5.97 4.40 -10.39
N PRO A 142 6.24 5.17 -11.47
CA PRO A 142 5.19 5.70 -12.32
C PRO A 142 4.20 4.62 -12.76
N ASN A 143 2.90 4.95 -12.75
CA ASN A 143 1.90 4.01 -13.23
C ASN A 143 2.14 3.67 -14.70
N ASN A 144 2.49 2.42 -14.96
CA ASN A 144 2.84 1.91 -16.28
C ASN A 144 1.82 0.87 -16.78
N GLY A 145 0.71 0.68 -16.04
CA GLY A 145 -0.37 -0.24 -16.40
C GLY A 145 -0.08 -1.72 -16.14
N ASN A 146 1.12 -2.05 -15.66
CA ASN A 146 1.50 -3.44 -15.43
C ASN A 146 0.78 -4.05 -14.21
N VAL A 147 0.62 -5.38 -14.24
CA VAL A 147 -0.10 -6.14 -13.20
C VAL A 147 0.66 -6.21 -11.88
N TRP A 148 1.96 -5.92 -11.86
CA TRP A 148 2.76 -5.87 -10.62
C TRP A 148 2.58 -4.58 -9.81
N GLN A 149 1.73 -3.67 -10.30
CA GLN A 149 1.22 -2.50 -9.56
C GLN A 149 -0.23 -2.72 -9.05
N ASP A 150 -0.78 -3.90 -9.26
CA ASP A 150 -2.14 -4.25 -8.85
C ASP A 150 -2.09 -5.25 -7.68
N PHE A 151 -2.92 -5.03 -6.67
CA PHE A 151 -2.98 -5.90 -5.49
C PHE A 151 -4.42 -6.32 -5.19
N LEU A 152 -4.61 -7.60 -4.88
CA LEU A 152 -5.86 -8.10 -4.32
C LEU A 152 -5.87 -7.85 -2.80
N LEU A 153 -6.96 -7.32 -2.28
CA LEU A 153 -7.18 -7.16 -0.85
C LEU A 153 -8.09 -8.24 -0.32
N GLU A 154 -7.57 -9.07 0.57
CA GLU A 154 -8.29 -10.19 1.20
C GLU A 154 -8.53 -9.85 2.67
N ARG A 155 -9.79 -9.87 3.13
CA ARG A 155 -10.14 -9.49 4.52
C ARG A 155 -9.39 -10.38 5.51
N ALA A 156 -8.67 -9.77 6.45
CA ALA A 156 -8.06 -10.49 7.56
C ALA A 156 -9.08 -10.63 8.72
N PRO A 157 -9.03 -11.75 9.47
CA PRO A 157 -9.85 -11.95 10.66
C PRO A 157 -9.42 -11.06 11.82
#